data_AF-G0S4F6-F1
#
_entry.id   AF-G0S4F6-F1
#
_cell.length_a   1.000
_cell.length_b   1.000
_cell.length_c   1.000
_cell.angle_alpha   90.00
_cell.angle_beta   90.00
_cell.angle_gamma   90.00
#
_symmetry.space_group_name_H-M   'P 1'
#
loop_
_entity.id
_entity.type
_entity.pdbx_description
1 polymer ?
#
loop_
_entity_poly.entity_id
_entity_poly.type
_entity_poly.pdbx_seq_one_letter_code
_entity_poly.pdbx_strand_id
1 'polypeptide(L)'
;MSYYFAIIGTQDNPLFEYEFGTSKQGGDGQARFGEQARHLNQFILHSSLDIVEELQWTTGQLPQTEEAIKNFFNEVYENYVKAIMSPFYKANQEIKSPIFRQKVAAAGRKYL
;
A
#
# COMPACT_ATOMS: atom_id res chain seq x y z
N MET A 1 -11.08 10.94 -5.82
CA MET A 1 -10.30 10.70 -4.59
C MET A 1 -8.97 10.09 -4.99
N SER A 2 -7.87 10.45 -4.31
CA SER A 2 -6.52 9.92 -4.58
C SER A 2 -6.05 9.17 -3.34
N TYR A 3 -5.35 8.05 -3.54
CA TYR A 3 -4.80 7.22 -2.47
C TYR A 3 -3.30 7.04 -2.69
N TYR A 4 -2.54 7.05 -1.61
CA TYR A 4 -1.13 6.71 -1.60
C TYR A 4 -0.97 5.43 -0.77
N PHE A 5 -0.32 4.44 -1.36
CA PHE A 5 -0.11 3.13 -0.76
C PHE A 5 1.37 2.82 -0.75
N ALA A 6 1.85 2.34 0.39
CA ALA A 6 3.21 1.84 0.53
C ALA A 6 3.23 0.51 1.30
N ILE A 7 4.23 -0.31 0.99
CA ILE A 7 4.63 -1.47 1.78
C ILE A 7 5.94 -1.10 2.45
N ILE A 8 5.97 -1.12 3.78
CA ILE A 8 7.15 -0.77 4.58
C ILE A 8 7.84 -2.04 5.05
N GLY A 9 9.16 -2.02 4.96
CA GLY A 9 10.05 -3.09 5.36
C GLY A 9 10.34 -3.08 6.85
N THR A 10 11.10 -4.06 7.32
CA THR A 10 11.43 -4.23 8.75
C THR A 10 12.50 -3.26 9.25
N GLN A 11 12.98 -2.36 8.38
CA GLN A 11 13.96 -1.31 8.71
C GLN A 11 13.40 0.07 8.33
N ASP A 12 12.08 0.22 8.40
CA ASP A 12 11.33 1.44 8.07
C ASP A 12 11.55 1.98 6.64
N ASN A 13 12.07 1.12 5.75
CA ASN A 13 12.33 1.46 4.37
C ASN A 13 11.15 1.08 3.47
N PRO A 14 10.77 1.92 2.49
CA PRO A 14 9.73 1.58 1.53
C PRO A 14 10.20 0.43 0.63
N LEU A 15 9.44 -0.67 0.63
CA LEU A 15 9.64 -1.80 -0.29
C LEU A 15 8.87 -1.60 -1.59
N PHE A 16 7.76 -0.87 -1.54
CA PHE A 16 6.90 -0.62 -2.69
C PHE A 16 6.06 0.62 -2.44
N GLU A 17 5.86 1.44 -3.46
CA GLU A 17 5.00 2.62 -3.43
C GLU A 17 4.11 2.66 -4.68
N TYR A 18 2.85 3.08 -4.51
CA TYR A 18 1.92 3.26 -5.61
C TYR A 18 0.86 4.32 -5.29
N GLU A 19 0.50 5.11 -6.29
CA GLU A 19 -0.55 6.11 -6.20
C GLU A 19 -1.77 5.65 -7.01
N PHE A 20 -2.95 5.75 -6.43
CA PHE A 20 -4.22 5.42 -7.07
C PHE A 20 -5.11 6.65 -7.18
N GLY A 21 -5.82 6.79 -8.29
CA GLY A 21 -7.08 7.52 -8.30
C GLY A 21 -8.23 6.57 -8.03
N THR A 22 -9.36 7.09 -7.58
CA THR A 22 -10.59 6.31 -7.48
C THR A 22 -11.04 5.86 -8.88
N SER A 23 -11.43 4.59 -8.98
CA SER A 23 -12.10 4.03 -10.16
C SER A 23 -13.62 3.88 -9.94
N LYS A 24 -14.10 4.20 -8.74
CA LYS A 24 -15.53 4.23 -8.43
C LYS A 24 -16.23 5.40 -9.15
N GLN A 25 -17.52 5.21 -9.41
CA GLN A 25 -18.42 6.26 -9.95
C GLN A 25 -17.92 6.92 -11.25
N GLY A 26 -17.23 6.17 -12.12
CA GLY A 26 -16.72 6.68 -13.39
C GLY A 26 -15.38 7.42 -13.29
N GLY A 27 -14.66 7.31 -12.17
CA GLY A 27 -13.29 7.79 -12.05
C GLY A 27 -12.32 7.06 -12.99
N ASP A 28 -11.31 7.77 -13.48
CA ASP A 28 -10.30 7.27 -14.42
C ASP A 28 -9.17 6.47 -13.76
N GLY A 29 -9.22 6.29 -12.43
CA GLY A 29 -8.17 5.60 -11.67
C GLY A 29 -6.85 6.38 -11.59
N GLN A 30 -6.80 7.63 -12.05
CA GLN A 30 -5.58 8.44 -12.03
C GLN A 30 -5.48 9.24 -10.73
N ALA A 31 -4.37 9.04 -10.03
CA ALA A 31 -4.06 9.79 -8.83
C ALA A 31 -3.80 11.25 -9.19
N ARG A 32 -4.45 12.16 -8.48
CA ARG A 32 -4.27 13.60 -8.62
C ARG A 32 -3.72 14.12 -7.30
N PHE A 33 -2.41 14.01 -7.13
CA PHE A 33 -1.66 14.65 -6.05
C PHE A 33 -0.90 15.86 -6.59
N GLY A 34 -1.06 17.02 -5.96
CA GLY A 34 -0.19 18.17 -6.20
C GLY A 34 1.25 17.83 -5.80
N GLU A 35 2.23 18.47 -6.43
CA GLU A 35 3.66 18.16 -6.25
C GLU A 35 4.11 18.24 -4.78
N GLN A 36 3.70 19.28 -4.07
CA GLN A 36 3.96 19.43 -2.63
C GLN A 36 3.32 18.30 -1.79
N ALA A 37 2.11 17.86 -2.16
CA ALA A 37 1.41 16.80 -1.44
C ALA A 37 2.10 15.44 -1.58
N ARG A 38 2.79 15.18 -2.70
CA ARG A 38 3.52 13.91 -2.89
C ARG A 38 4.62 13.71 -1.86
N HIS A 39 5.38 14.77 -1.55
CA HIS A 39 6.40 14.72 -0.51
C HIS A 39 5.80 14.59 0.89
N LEU A 40 4.66 15.25 1.12
CA LEU A 40 3.94 15.14 2.41
C LEU A 40 3.39 13.74 2.64
N ASN A 41 2.98 13.02 1.59
CA ASN A 41 2.49 11.64 1.74
C ASN A 41 3.51 10.72 2.41
N GLN A 42 4.79 10.83 2.04
CA GLN A 42 5.86 10.06 2.66
C GLN A 42 6.05 10.45 4.13
N PHE A 43 6.04 11.75 4.43
CA PHE A 43 6.15 12.25 5.80
C PHE A 43 4.99 11.76 6.69
N ILE A 44 3.75 11.87 6.21
CA ILE A 44 2.55 11.43 6.93
C ILE A 44 2.60 9.92 7.15
N LEU A 45 2.98 9.16 6.12
CA LEU A 45 3.09 7.70 6.22
C LEU A 45 4.11 7.29 7.29
N HIS A 46 5.32 7.83 7.25
CA HIS A 46 6.35 7.51 8.25
C HIS A 46 5.95 7.96 9.66
N SER A 47 5.35 9.14 9.80
CA SER A 47 4.86 9.62 11.10
C SER A 47 3.72 8.76 11.67
N SER A 48 3.01 8.01 10.82
CA SER A 48 1.93 7.11 11.26
C SER A 48 2.42 5.74 11.75
N LEU A 49 3.67 5.35 11.45
CA LEU A 49 4.17 4.00 11.78
C LEU A 49 4.20 3.75 13.30
N ASP A 50 4.60 4.75 14.08
CA ASP A 50 4.63 4.67 15.55
C ASP A 50 3.25 4.32 16.12
N ILE A 51 2.20 4.97 15.61
CA ILE A 51 0.81 4.74 16.04
C ILE A 51 0.36 3.33 15.65
N VAL A 52 0.72 2.86 14.45
CA VAL A 52 0.36 1.51 13.98
C VAL A 52 1.05 0.44 14.82
N GLU A 53 2.32 0.64 15.18
CA GLU A 53 3.07 -0.26 16.06
C GLU A 53 2.40 -0.36 17.44
N GLU A 54 2.04 0.78 18.05
CA GLU A 54 1.34 0.80 19.34
C GLU A 54 0.00 0.03 19.28
N LEU A 55 -0.78 0.23 18.21
CA LEU A 55 -2.06 -0.46 18.04
C LEU A 55 -1.90 -1.97 17.84
N GLN A 56 -0.87 -2.39 17.10
CA GLN A 56 -0.58 -3.80 16.86
C GLN A 56 -0.36 -4.56 18.17
N TRP A 57 0.37 -3.97 19.12
CA TRP A 57 0.72 -4.63 20.38
C TRP A 57 -0.32 -4.49 21.49
N THR A 58 -1.24 -3.52 21.39
CA THR A 58 -2.27 -3.28 22.42
C THR A 58 -3.58 -4.02 22.14
N THR A 59 -4.14 -3.84 20.95
CA THR A 59 -5.47 -4.38 20.59
C THR A 59 -5.40 -5.60 19.69
N GLY A 60 -4.28 -5.79 18.97
CA GLY A 60 -4.13 -6.86 17.98
C GLY A 60 -5.15 -6.80 16.84
N GLN A 61 -5.90 -5.69 16.73
CA GLN A 61 -6.92 -5.47 15.72
C GLN A 61 -6.52 -4.29 14.85
N LEU A 62 -6.73 -4.43 13.54
CA LEU A 62 -6.60 -3.31 12.62
C LEU A 62 -7.63 -2.23 12.98
N PRO A 63 -7.28 -0.93 12.79
CA PRO A 63 -8.23 0.16 12.96
C PRO A 63 -9.54 -0.10 12.19
N GLN A 64 -10.65 0.45 12.66
CA GLN A 64 -11.90 0.42 11.89
C GLN A 64 -11.69 1.15 10.57
N THR A 65 -11.64 0.38 9.48
CA THR A 65 -11.49 0.86 8.10
C THR A 65 -12.65 0.40 7.24
N GLU A 66 -12.87 1.11 6.13
CA GLU A 66 -13.85 0.74 5.12
C GLU A 66 -13.59 -0.67 4.57
N GLU A 67 -14.65 -1.43 4.32
CA GLU A 67 -14.56 -2.80 3.82
C GLU A 67 -13.80 -2.90 2.49
N ALA A 68 -13.94 -1.90 1.63
CA ALA A 68 -13.20 -1.81 0.38
C ALA A 68 -11.68 -1.76 0.59
N ILE A 69 -11.21 -1.00 1.59
CA ILE A 69 -9.79 -0.89 1.94
C ILE A 69 -9.29 -2.21 2.52
N LYS A 70 -10.07 -2.87 3.38
CA LYS A 70 -9.73 -4.19 3.93
C LYS A 70 -9.55 -5.24 2.83
N ASN A 71 -10.48 -5.28 1.88
CA ASN A 71 -10.42 -6.20 0.74
C ASN A 71 -9.22 -5.92 -0.17
N PHE A 72 -8.90 -4.63 -0.40
CA PHE A 72 -7.68 -4.24 -1.10
C PHE A 72 -6.42 -4.74 -0.40
N PHE A 73 -6.28 -4.51 0.91
CA PHE A 73 -5.12 -4.97 1.68
C PHE A 73 -4.97 -6.48 1.65
N ASN A 74 -6.06 -7.23 1.81
CA ASN A 74 -6.04 -8.69 1.75
C ASN A 74 -5.54 -9.20 0.38
N GLU A 75 -6.06 -8.67 -0.73
CA GLU A 75 -5.64 -9.07 -2.07
C GLU A 75 -4.17 -8.71 -2.35
N VAL A 76 -3.73 -7.52 -1.92
CA VAL A 76 -2.32 -7.11 -2.06
C VAL A 76 -1.39 -7.95 -1.18
N TYR A 77 -1.81 -8.28 0.05
CA TYR A 77 -1.04 -9.12 0.96
C TYR A 77 -0.79 -10.52 0.39
N GLU A 78 -1.81 -11.17 -0.18
CA GLU A 78 -1.61 -12.45 -0.86
C GLU A 78 -0.62 -12.37 -2.02
N ASN A 79 -0.69 -11.28 -2.79
CA ASN A 79 0.24 -11.05 -3.89
C ASN A 79 1.67 -10.76 -3.40
N TYR A 80 1.79 -10.08 -2.25
CA TYR A 80 3.06 -9.78 -1.61
C TYR A 80 3.73 -11.06 -1.12
N VAL A 81 2.99 -11.93 -0.42
CA VAL A 81 3.50 -13.24 0.02
C VAL A 81 4.02 -14.05 -1.17
N LYS A 82 3.27 -14.10 -2.28
CA LYS A 82 3.73 -14.79 -3.51
C LYS A 82 5.00 -14.17 -4.09
N ALA A 83 5.17 -12.84 -4.00
CA ALA A 83 6.34 -12.15 -4.50
C ALA A 83 7.59 -12.42 -3.64
N ILE A 84 7.46 -12.40 -2.32
CA ILE A 84 8.60 -12.62 -1.40
C ILE A 84 8.99 -14.09 -1.26
N MET A 85 8.09 -15.02 -1.56
CA MET A 85 8.37 -16.47 -1.60
C MET A 85 9.17 -16.89 -2.85
N SER A 86 9.43 -15.97 -3.78
CA SER A 86 10.34 -16.21 -4.89
C SER A 86 11.76 -16.44 -4.36
N PRO A 87 12.48 -17.50 -4.79
CA PRO A 87 13.86 -17.76 -4.34
C PRO A 87 14.86 -16.67 -4.78
N PHE A 88 14.47 -15.80 -5.70
CA PHE A 88 15.27 -14.66 -6.16
C PHE A 88 14.99 -13.38 -5.36
N TYR A 89 14.02 -13.41 -4.44
CA TYR A 89 13.73 -12.27 -3.60
C TYR A 89 14.63 -12.28 -2.34
N LYS A 90 15.37 -11.20 -2.13
CA LYS A 90 16.11 -10.94 -0.90
C LYS A 90 15.17 -10.25 0.09
N ALA A 91 15.15 -10.74 1.32
CA ALA A 91 14.34 -10.13 2.37
C ALA A 91 14.64 -8.62 2.48
N ASN A 92 13.59 -7.83 2.70
CA ASN A 92 13.65 -6.38 2.89
C ASN A 92 14.16 -5.55 1.69
N GLN A 93 14.25 -6.13 0.49
CA GLN A 93 14.62 -5.38 -0.73
C GLN A 93 13.39 -4.76 -1.41
N GLU A 94 13.61 -3.67 -2.16
CA GLU A 94 12.58 -3.05 -3.00
C GLU A 94 11.97 -4.03 -4.01
N ILE A 95 10.64 -4.04 -4.12
CA ILE A 95 9.89 -4.90 -5.05
C ILE A 95 9.83 -4.22 -6.43
N LYS A 96 10.72 -4.66 -7.32
CA LYS A 96 10.80 -4.18 -8.71
C LYS A 96 10.01 -5.01 -9.72
N SER A 97 9.25 -6.00 -9.26
CA SER A 97 8.53 -6.91 -10.14
C SER A 97 7.40 -6.21 -10.91
N PRO A 98 7.42 -6.20 -12.26
CA PRO A 98 6.36 -5.58 -13.06
C PRO A 98 5.03 -6.32 -12.91
N ILE A 99 5.07 -7.64 -12.72
CA ILE A 99 3.88 -8.48 -12.50
C ILE A 99 3.22 -8.10 -11.17
N PHE A 100 4.01 -7.92 -10.12
CA PHE A 100 3.49 -7.47 -8.82
C PHE A 100 2.84 -6.09 -8.94
N ARG A 101 3.52 -5.12 -9.58
CA ARG A 101 2.98 -3.78 -9.83
C ARG A 101 1.65 -3.82 -10.59
N GLN A 102 1.53 -4.65 -11.63
CA GLN A 102 0.27 -4.81 -12.38
C GLN A 102 -0.86 -5.36 -11.52
N LYS A 103 -0.58 -6.35 -10.67
CA LYS A 103 -1.57 -6.93 -9.75
C LYS A 103 -2.05 -5.91 -8.72
N VAL A 104 -1.14 -5.13 -8.14
CA VAL A 104 -1.50 -4.05 -7.22
C VAL A 104 -2.33 -2.97 -7.91
N ALA A 105 -1.98 -2.61 -9.15
CA ALA A 105 -2.78 -1.68 -9.96
C ALA A 105 -4.20 -2.21 -10.24
N ALA A 106 -4.34 -3.50 -10.55
CA ALA A 106 -5.64 -4.14 -10.76
C ALA A 106 -6.49 -4.17 -9.48
N ALA A 107 -5.89 -4.52 -8.34
CA ALA A 107 -6.55 -4.47 -7.03
C ALA A 107 -7.03 -3.05 -6.69
N GLY A 108 -6.20 -2.04 -6.96
CA GLY A 108 -6.56 -0.63 -6.76
C GLY A 108 -7.80 -0.24 -7.58
N ARG A 109 -7.83 -0.58 -8.87
CA ARG A 109 -9.01 -0.31 -9.72
C ARG A 109 -10.27 -1.05 -9.27
N LYS A 110 -10.12 -2.23 -8.68
CA LYS A 110 -11.23 -3.06 -8.24
C LYS A 110 -11.87 -2.56 -6.95
N TYR A 111 -11.08 -2.01 -6.02
CA TYR A 111 -11.54 -1.69 -4.67
C TYR A 111 -11.56 -0.19 -4.33
N LEU A 112 -10.74 0.65 -4.97
CA LEU A 112 -10.49 2.06 -4.57
C LEU A 112 -11.17 3.10 -5.47
#